data_AF-A0A1E1W0T6-F1
#
_entry.id   AF-A0A1E1W0T6-F1
#
_cell.length_a   1.000
_cell.length_b   1.000
_cell.length_c   1.000
_cell.angle_alpha   90.00
_cell.angle_beta   90.00
_cell.angle_gamma   90.00
#
_symmetry.space_group_name_H-M   'P 1'
#
loop_
_entity.id
_entity.type
_entity.pdbx_description
1 polymer ?
#
loop_
_entity_poly.entity_id
_entity_poly.type
_entity_poly.pdbx_seq_one_letter_code
_entity_poly.pdbx_strand_id
1 'polypeptide(L)'
;DVWGCETVVTLRDSMKVWNKAVQYWVAMVVYKRFPVKSLKIHAALFVSVIWHGYHAGYFFCIYFCPFYLMAEDIYYKLYYKDATGTKKKIIGFIMWFLRSHSESYQAAAFLLLTFDRI
;
A
#
# COMPACT_ATOMS: atom_id res chain seq x y z
N ASP A 1 -1.44 -9.02 15.82
CA ASP A 1 -1.44 -10.22 14.97
C ASP A 1 -0.70 -9.99 13.66
N VAL A 2 0.14 -10.96 13.28
CA VAL A 2 0.99 -10.99 12.07
C VAL A 2 0.22 -11.61 10.90
N TRP A 3 -0.66 -12.58 11.17
CA TRP A 3 -1.47 -13.26 10.15
C TRP A 3 -2.31 -12.30 9.32
N GLY A 4 -2.73 -11.18 9.90
CA GLY A 4 -3.43 -10.12 9.18
C GLY A 4 -2.65 -9.58 7.98
N CYS A 5 -1.31 -9.59 8.00
CA CYS A 5 -0.51 -9.10 6.87
C CYS A 5 -0.75 -9.92 5.59
N GLU A 6 -0.88 -11.23 5.74
CA GLU A 6 -1.04 -12.12 4.59
C GLU A 6 -2.51 -12.37 4.26
N THR A 7 -3.43 -12.22 5.21
CA THR A 7 -4.83 -12.67 5.06
C THR A 7 -5.86 -11.58 4.75
N VAL A 8 -5.55 -10.31 5.02
CA VAL A 8 -6.50 -9.20 4.75
C VAL A 8 -6.76 -9.03 3.26
N VAL A 9 -8.01 -8.81 2.85
CA VAL A 9 -8.33 -8.76 1.42
C VAL A 9 -7.78 -7.50 0.74
N THR A 10 -7.81 -6.36 1.44
CA THR A 10 -7.53 -5.04 0.85
C THR A 10 -6.12 -4.55 1.16
N LEU A 11 -5.51 -3.81 0.24
CA LEU A 11 -4.25 -3.11 0.44
C LEU A 11 -4.39 -2.08 1.57
N ARG A 12 -5.55 -1.41 1.64
CA ARG A 12 -5.83 -0.45 2.73
C ARG A 12 -5.72 -1.08 4.11
N ASP A 13 -6.20 -2.31 4.28
CA ASP A 13 -6.09 -3.02 5.54
C ASP A 13 -4.69 -3.64 5.72
N SER A 14 -4.07 -4.12 4.65
CA SER A 14 -2.67 -4.60 4.64
C SER A 14 -1.71 -3.54 5.17
N MET A 15 -1.78 -2.30 4.67
CA MET A 15 -0.93 -1.21 5.14
C MET A 15 -1.10 -0.90 6.64
N LYS A 16 -2.26 -1.16 7.24
CA LYS A 16 -2.47 -0.94 8.69
C LYS A 16 -1.83 -2.03 9.54
N VAL A 17 -1.63 -3.21 8.96
CA VAL A 17 -1.08 -4.37 9.67
C VAL A 17 0.39 -4.62 9.37
N TRP A 18 0.88 -4.12 8.23
CA TRP A 18 2.27 -4.15 7.84
C TRP A 18 3.08 -3.05 8.53
N ASN A 19 4.25 -3.41 9.08
CA ASN A 19 5.19 -2.49 9.73
C ASN A 19 4.53 -1.43 10.65
N LYS A 20 3.67 -1.91 11.57
CA LYS A 20 2.78 -1.06 12.39
C LYS A 20 3.49 0.07 13.12
N ALA A 21 4.71 -0.19 13.62
CA ALA A 21 5.48 0.82 14.34
C ALA A 21 5.85 2.01 13.42
N VAL A 22 6.35 1.72 12.22
CA VAL A 22 6.70 2.75 11.23
C VAL A 22 5.45 3.46 10.73
N GLN A 23 4.38 2.72 10.41
CA GLN A 23 3.11 3.30 9.99
C GLN A 23 2.53 4.25 11.06
N TYR A 24 2.58 3.83 12.33
CA TYR A 24 2.17 4.67 13.45
C TYR A 24 3.04 5.92 13.59
N TRP A 25 4.37 5.78 13.48
CA TRP A 25 5.30 6.90 13.52
C TRP A 25 5.04 7.92 12.42
N VAL A 26 4.93 7.49 11.14
CA VAL A 26 4.62 8.39 10.02
C VAL A 26 3.26 9.07 10.22
N ALA A 27 2.26 8.32 10.70
CA ALA A 27 0.94 8.88 10.95
C ALA A 27 0.95 9.99 12.03
N MET A 28 1.68 9.78 13.12
CA MET A 28 1.72 10.70 14.26
C MET A 28 2.64 11.91 14.02
N VAL A 29 3.75 11.71 13.34
CA VAL A 29 4.79 12.73 13.16
C VAL A 29 4.57 13.54 11.88
N VAL A 30 4.13 12.91 10.79
CA VAL A 30 3.98 13.58 9.49
C VAL A 30 2.51 13.84 9.19
N TYR A 31 1.70 12.80 9.04
CA TYR A 31 0.35 12.91 8.50
C TYR A 31 -0.55 13.83 9.35
N LYS A 32 -0.60 13.63 10.67
CA LYS A 32 -1.43 14.42 11.57
C LYS A 32 -0.97 15.88 11.69
N ARG A 33 0.34 16.13 11.61
CA ARG A 33 0.94 17.46 11.81
C ARG A 33 0.99 18.31 10.53
N PHE A 34 0.84 17.69 9.36
CA PHE A 34 0.95 18.41 8.09
C PHE A 34 -0.25 19.36 7.89
N PRO A 35 -0.02 20.65 7.55
CA PRO A 35 -1.08 21.67 7.56
C PRO A 35 -2.04 21.58 6.35
N VAL A 36 -1.57 21.13 5.19
CA VAL A 36 -2.37 21.10 3.95
C VAL A 36 -3.05 19.76 3.77
N LYS A 37 -4.38 19.70 3.92
CA LYS A 37 -5.19 18.46 3.90
C LYS A 37 -4.99 17.60 2.65
N SER A 38 -4.98 18.20 1.46
CA SER A 38 -4.84 17.47 0.17
C SER A 38 -3.48 16.80 0.00
N LEU A 39 -2.45 17.33 0.65
CA LEU A 39 -1.07 16.89 0.48
C LEU A 39 -0.57 16.01 1.65
N LYS A 40 -1.36 15.79 2.70
CA LYS A 40 -0.95 15.00 3.88
C LYS A 40 -0.48 13.59 3.52
N ILE A 41 -1.18 12.93 2.60
CA ILE A 41 -0.83 11.57 2.14
C ILE A 41 0.49 11.61 1.37
N HIS A 42 0.63 12.54 0.42
CA HIS A 42 1.84 12.72 -0.38
C HIS A 42 3.05 13.04 0.51
N ALA A 43 2.88 13.91 1.52
CA ALA A 43 3.93 14.23 2.48
C ALA A 43 4.34 13.01 3.31
N ALA A 44 3.38 12.23 3.80
CA ALA A 44 3.65 10.99 4.55
C ALA A 44 4.41 9.96 3.71
N LEU A 45 3.99 9.74 2.46
CA LEU A 45 4.65 8.81 1.54
C LEU A 45 6.04 9.30 1.14
N PHE A 46 6.21 10.60 0.90
CA PHE A 46 7.51 11.18 0.57
C PHE A 46 8.52 11.05 1.71
N VAL A 47 8.11 11.32 2.96
CA VAL A 47 8.95 11.06 4.15
C VAL A 47 9.25 9.56 4.28
N SER A 48 8.29 8.69 3.97
CA SER A 48 8.52 7.25 3.93
C SER A 48 9.60 6.87 2.90
N VAL A 49 9.61 7.46 1.70
CA VAL A 49 10.67 7.22 0.70
C VAL A 49 12.04 7.61 1.26
N ILE A 50 12.15 8.83 1.81
CA ILE A 50 13.40 9.33 2.37
C ILE A 50 13.91 8.44 3.52
N TRP A 51 13.00 7.93 4.36
CA TRP A 51 13.36 7.01 5.44
C TRP A 51 13.97 5.70 4.95
N HIS A 52 13.54 5.18 3.80
CA HIS A 52 14.14 3.97 3.20
C HIS A 52 15.46 4.27 2.48
N GLY A 53 15.64 5.48 1.94
CA GLY A 53 16.88 5.93 1.30
C GLY A 53 16.64 6.64 -0.04
N TYR A 54 17.71 7.12 -0.68
CA TYR A 54 17.62 7.86 -1.94
C TYR A 54 17.86 6.94 -3.15
N HIS A 55 16.99 5.95 -3.32
CA HIS A 55 17.02 5.02 -4.45
C HIS A 55 15.72 5.07 -5.23
N ALA A 56 15.82 4.98 -6.56
CA ALA A 56 14.65 5.04 -7.45
C ALA A 56 13.64 3.92 -7.15
N GLY A 57 14.14 2.73 -6.79
CA GLY A 57 13.30 1.59 -6.41
C GLY A 57 12.34 1.89 -5.25
N TYR A 58 12.79 2.62 -4.24
CA TYR A 58 11.95 2.98 -3.08
C TYR A 58 10.87 3.98 -3.44
N PHE A 59 11.20 4.93 -4.34
CA PHE A 59 10.21 5.85 -4.87
C PHE A 59 9.11 5.08 -5.61
N PHE A 60 9.48 4.18 -6.52
CA PHE A 60 8.52 3.38 -7.27
C PHE A 60 7.66 2.51 -6.37
N CYS A 61 8.24 1.78 -5.42
CA CYS A 61 7.46 0.93 -4.52
C CYS A 61 6.42 1.73 -3.72
N ILE A 62 6.84 2.83 -3.09
CA ILE A 62 6.00 3.55 -2.13
C ILE A 62 4.95 4.41 -2.85
N TYR A 63 5.31 5.05 -3.97
CA TYR A 63 4.34 5.83 -4.75
C TYR A 63 3.39 4.97 -5.58
N PHE A 64 3.69 3.69 -5.80
CA PHE A 64 2.75 2.78 -6.45
C PHE A 64 1.51 2.50 -5.56
N CYS A 65 1.68 2.49 -4.24
CA CYS A 65 0.59 2.21 -3.29
C CYS A 65 -0.67 3.09 -3.52
N PRO A 66 -0.58 4.43 -3.63
CA PRO A 66 -1.69 5.30 -4.01
C PRO A 66 -2.43 4.88 -5.29
N PHE A 67 -1.70 4.50 -6.34
CA PHE A 67 -2.31 4.09 -7.60
C PHE A 67 -3.08 2.78 -7.45
N TYR A 68 -2.51 1.82 -6.74
CA TYR A 68 -3.21 0.58 -6.43
C TYR A 68 -4.45 0.83 -5.56
N LEU A 69 -4.38 1.72 -4.56
CA LEU A 69 -5.53 2.07 -3.72
C LEU A 69 -6.67 2.71 -4.53
N MET A 70 -6.36 3.55 -5.52
CA MET A 70 -7.37 4.10 -6.41
C MET A 70 -8.06 3.00 -7.23
N ALA A 71 -7.28 2.05 -7.76
CA ALA A 71 -7.84 0.91 -8.50
C ALA A 71 -8.66 -0.02 -7.58
N GLU A 72 -8.14 -0.31 -6.38
CA GLU A 72 -8.82 -1.11 -5.36
C GLU A 72 -10.14 -0.47 -4.92
N ASP A 73 -10.19 0.83 -4.72
CA ASP A 73 -11.42 1.54 -4.35
C ASP A 73 -12.50 1.40 -5.45
N ILE A 74 -12.10 1.30 -6.74
CA ILE A 74 -13.03 1.03 -7.85
C ILE A 74 -13.54 -0.41 -7.77
N TYR A 75 -12.65 -1.41 -7.67
CA TYR A 75 -13.04 -2.82 -7.58
C TYR A 75 -13.90 -3.10 -6.35
N TYR A 76 -13.55 -2.50 -5.22
CA TYR A 76 -14.29 -2.61 -3.98
C TYR A 76 -15.73 -2.12 -4.14
N LYS A 77 -15.91 -0.93 -4.74
CA LYS A 77 -17.24 -0.35 -4.96
C LYS A 77 -18.08 -1.14 -5.97
N LEU A 78 -17.47 -1.62 -7.05
CA LEU A 78 -18.18 -2.33 -8.13
C LEU A 78 -18.55 -3.76 -7.76
N TYR A 79 -17.64 -4.48 -7.09
CA TYR A 79 -17.73 -5.94 -6.99
C TYR A 79 -17.83 -6.47 -5.56
N TYR A 80 -17.26 -5.78 -4.57
CA TYR A 80 -17.11 -6.34 -3.23
C TYR A 80 -18.06 -5.76 -2.18
N LYS A 81 -18.41 -4.47 -2.28
CA LYS A 81 -19.24 -3.73 -1.31
C LYS A 81 -20.59 -4.41 -1.08
N ASP A 82 -21.29 -4.74 -2.16
CA ASP A 82 -22.65 -5.30 -2.13
C ASP A 82 -22.67 -6.84 -2.31
N ALA A 83 -21.50 -7.48 -2.38
CA ALA A 83 -21.42 -8.93 -2.51
C ALA A 83 -21.76 -9.62 -1.16
N THR A 84 -22.56 -10.67 -1.23
CA THR A 84 -22.94 -11.51 -0.08
C THR A 84 -22.74 -13.00 -0.38
N GLY A 85 -22.68 -13.82 0.67
CA GLY A 85 -22.54 -15.27 0.56
C GLY A 85 -21.29 -15.74 -0.20
N THR A 86 -21.45 -16.75 -1.06
CA THR A 86 -20.36 -17.36 -1.84
C THR A 86 -19.69 -16.38 -2.81
N LYS A 87 -20.46 -15.47 -3.41
CA LYS A 87 -19.94 -14.44 -4.31
C LYS A 87 -18.89 -13.56 -3.60
N LYS A 88 -19.16 -13.16 -2.35
CA LYS A 88 -18.20 -12.37 -1.55
C LYS A 88 -16.90 -13.14 -1.28
N LYS A 89 -16.98 -14.44 -1.00
CA LYS A 89 -15.80 -15.28 -0.77
C LYS A 89 -14.93 -15.38 -2.03
N ILE A 90 -15.56 -15.60 -3.19
CA ILE A 90 -14.84 -15.70 -4.48
C ILE A 90 -14.20 -14.37 -4.84
N ILE A 91 -14.96 -13.27 -4.81
CA ILE A 91 -14.43 -11.93 -5.14
C ILE A 91 -13.37 -11.51 -4.12
N GLY A 92 -13.58 -11.81 -2.84
CA GLY A 92 -12.60 -11.57 -1.78
C GLY A 92 -11.30 -12.33 -2.02
N PHE A 93 -11.37 -13.59 -2.42
CA PHE A 93 -10.19 -14.37 -2.80
C PHE A 93 -9.47 -13.77 -4.01
N ILE A 94 -10.19 -13.36 -5.05
CA ILE A 94 -9.61 -12.72 -6.25
C ILE A 94 -8.92 -11.40 -5.86
N MET A 95 -9.60 -10.54 -5.11
CA MET A 95 -9.03 -9.27 -4.65
C MET A 95 -7.80 -9.49 -3.76
N TRP A 96 -7.90 -10.43 -2.82
CA TRP A 96 -6.78 -10.84 -1.98
C TRP A 96 -5.59 -11.31 -2.82
N PHE A 97 -5.82 -12.17 -3.81
CA PHE A 97 -4.79 -12.72 -4.70
C PHE A 97 -4.10 -11.62 -5.52
N LEU A 98 -4.89 -10.76 -6.19
CA LEU A 98 -4.37 -9.65 -6.98
C LEU A 98 -3.54 -8.68 -6.12
N ARG A 99 -4.00 -8.40 -4.91
CA ARG A 99 -3.34 -7.54 -3.95
C ARG A 99 -2.02 -8.14 -3.47
N SER A 100 -2.01 -9.41 -3.05
CA SER A 100 -0.79 -10.12 -2.63
C SER A 100 0.27 -10.17 -3.74
N HIS A 101 -0.17 -10.37 -4.99
CA HIS A 101 0.74 -10.38 -6.14
C HIS A 101 1.30 -8.98 -6.43
N SER A 102 0.45 -7.94 -6.36
CA SER A 102 0.89 -6.55 -6.50
C SER A 102 1.93 -6.16 -5.44
N GLU A 103 1.69 -6.49 -4.16
CA GLU A 103 2.64 -6.23 -3.07
C GLU A 103 3.98 -6.95 -3.31
N SER A 104 3.95 -8.16 -3.86
CA SER A 104 5.17 -8.92 -4.19
C SER A 104 5.99 -8.22 -5.30
N TYR A 105 5.34 -7.70 -6.35
CA TYR A 105 6.04 -6.96 -7.40
C TYR A 105 6.54 -5.59 -6.93
N GLN A 106 5.79 -4.89 -6.07
CA GLN A 106 6.24 -3.65 -5.46
C GLN A 106 7.49 -3.89 -4.61
N ALA A 107 7.51 -4.96 -3.82
CA ALA A 107 8.68 -5.35 -3.05
C ALA A 107 9.89 -5.65 -3.93
N ALA A 108 9.71 -6.20 -5.13
CA ALA A 108 10.80 -6.40 -6.08
C ALA A 108 11.46 -5.07 -6.50
N ALA A 109 10.73 -3.95 -6.51
CA ALA A 109 11.31 -2.64 -6.78
C ALA A 109 12.35 -2.20 -5.73
N PHE A 110 12.31 -2.74 -4.50
CA PHE A 110 13.38 -2.49 -3.50
C PHE A 110 14.75 -3.02 -3.94
N LEU A 111 14.79 -3.99 -4.85
CA LEU A 111 16.05 -4.53 -5.39
C LEU A 111 16.72 -3.56 -6.38
N LEU A 112 15.98 -2.58 -6.89
CA LEU A 112 16.51 -1.57 -7.82
C LEU A 112 17.24 -0.45 -7.06
N LEU A 113 18.51 -0.71 -6.74
CA LEU A 113 19.36 0.21 -5.98
C LEU A 113 20.15 1.18 -6.88
N THR A 114 20.59 0.72 -8.05
CA THR A 114 21.39 1.54 -8.98
C THR A 114 20.91 1.37 -10.41
N PHE A 115 21.03 2.44 -11.19
CA PHE A 115 21.07 2.35 -12.65
C PHE A 115 22.53 2.48 -13.03
N ASP A 116 23.22 1.36 -13.25
CA ASP A 116 24.49 1.44 -13.96
C ASP A 116 24.17 1.95 -15.37
N ARG A 117 24.79 3.08 -15.74
CA ARG A 117 24.74 3.57 -17.11
C ARG A 117 25.43 2.53 -17.98
N ILE A 118 24.64 1.82 -18.78
CA ILE A 118 25.15 1.10 -19.96
C ILE A 118 25.75 2.12 -20.92
#